data_AF-A0A1I0X1N6-F1
#
_entry.id   AF-A0A1I0X1N6-F1
#
_cell.length_a   1.000
_cell.length_b   1.000
_cell.length_c   1.000
_cell.angle_alpha   90.00
_cell.angle_beta   90.00
_cell.angle_gamma   90.00
#
_symmetry.space_group_name_H-M   'P 1'
#
loop_
_entity.id
_entity.type
_entity.pdbx_description
1 polymer ?
#
loop_
_entity_poly.entity_id
_entity_poly.type
_entity_poly.pdbx_seq_one_letter_code
_entity_poly.pdbx_strand_id
1 'polypeptide(L)'
;MSYINFKEERAAAKEQLKKRKENNHEISKNMIKNKECSNEFNADNQYSYKTICNELLGKKGIENENEFLEIKNKDIVCCRFIQCKFNNVKFKDCKFIGCIFDKCEFGGGGVLFENCSFLKEDSSIKPSLNKKDNFSCYFTKCNLYVKILGCNAGFIIFEESVFNTSSFEQSDMSSIIIIHSELNRTTIIDSNLSGIKVLNTYIEDLEFRDKQKSKLDEKSFFDKLVIRKKTRDEYEGIYTIYENLADKFKENNLNNNFGEYYYICKTVQSKTLKLLPRIESYLYWFTCGYGERPWYALISSLVFVMLFGIAYLFTGLNVEGELVKYTLGTFKSIPFGNFIKDLGDGINLSVGVFGGVGWSSSEPTSMSYILENVEVVVGVVMMGIGIGTLVRKVVR
;
A
#
# COMPACT_ATOMS: atom_id res chain seq x y z
N MET A 1 15.85 4.05 -10.24
CA MET A 1 14.41 4.29 -10.02
C MET A 1 13.98 3.49 -8.82
N SER A 2 13.61 4.16 -7.72
CA SER A 2 13.17 3.47 -6.50
C SER A 2 11.71 3.02 -6.66
N TYR A 3 11.51 1.72 -6.73
CA TYR A 3 10.21 1.11 -6.49
C TYR A 3 10.11 0.71 -5.03
N ILE A 4 8.91 0.66 -4.46
CA ILE A 4 8.76 0.18 -3.09
C ILE A 4 9.10 -1.31 -3.06
N ASN A 5 10.16 -1.66 -2.33
CA ASN A 5 10.47 -3.05 -2.06
C ASN A 5 9.63 -3.55 -0.89
N PHE A 6 8.44 -4.07 -1.19
CA PHE A 6 7.51 -4.61 -0.17
C PHE A 6 8.15 -5.68 0.73
N LYS A 7 9.18 -6.41 0.28
CA LYS A 7 9.85 -7.41 1.13
C LYS A 7 10.72 -6.71 2.19
N GLU A 8 11.49 -5.71 1.79
CA GLU A 8 12.32 -4.92 2.70
C GLU A 8 11.47 -4.08 3.66
N GLU A 9 10.43 -3.40 3.16
CA GLU A 9 9.51 -2.62 4.01
C GLU A 9 8.82 -3.47 5.07
N ARG A 10 8.37 -4.68 4.71
CA ARG A 10 7.81 -5.63 5.67
C ARG A 10 8.83 -6.07 6.72
N ALA A 11 10.08 -6.31 6.32
CA ALA A 11 11.14 -6.69 7.24
C ALA A 11 11.47 -5.54 8.21
N ALA A 12 11.61 -4.31 7.68
CA ALA A 12 11.87 -3.12 8.47
C ALA A 12 10.74 -2.83 9.48
N ALA A 13 9.48 -2.95 9.04
CA ALA A 13 8.33 -2.70 9.91
C ALA A 13 8.18 -3.80 11.00
N LYS A 14 8.51 -5.06 10.71
CA LYS A 14 8.56 -6.14 11.72
C LYS A 14 9.65 -5.91 12.75
N GLU A 15 10.83 -5.47 12.31
CA GLU A 15 11.94 -5.14 13.21
C GLU A 15 11.59 -3.94 14.11
N GLN A 16 10.97 -2.91 13.53
CA GLN A 16 10.45 -1.76 14.27
C GLN A 16 9.41 -2.17 15.31
N LEU A 17 8.47 -3.06 14.95
CA LEU A 17 7.48 -3.60 15.88
C LEU A 17 8.14 -4.33 17.06
N LYS A 18 9.12 -5.19 16.77
CA LYS A 18 9.87 -5.93 17.80
C LYS A 18 10.55 -4.97 18.78
N LYS A 19 11.34 -4.02 18.27
CA LYS A 19 12.04 -3.01 19.09
C LYS A 19 11.09 -2.19 19.95
N ARG A 20 9.92 -1.82 19.42
CA ARG A 20 8.91 -1.08 20.18
C ARG A 20 8.28 -1.90 21.28
N LYS A 21 7.97 -3.18 21.02
CA LYS A 21 7.46 -4.10 22.05
C LYS A 21 8.47 -4.25 23.20
N GLU A 22 9.76 -4.41 22.87
CA GLU A 22 10.85 -4.49 23.84
C GLU A 22 10.98 -3.19 24.66
N ASN A 23 11.04 -2.03 24.00
CA ASN A 23 11.11 -0.72 24.65
C ASN A 23 9.91 -0.46 25.58
N ASN A 24 8.68 -0.68 25.10
CA ASN A 24 7.47 -0.48 25.90
C ASN A 24 7.45 -1.43 27.11
N HIS A 25 7.91 -2.68 26.93
CA HIS A 25 8.02 -3.63 28.03
C HIS A 25 9.03 -3.18 29.10
N GLU A 26 10.21 -2.70 28.69
CA GLU A 26 11.22 -2.19 29.63
C GLU A 26 10.74 -0.97 30.41
N ILE A 27 10.17 0.02 29.72
CA ILE A 27 9.65 1.25 30.34
C ILE A 27 8.50 0.94 31.30
N SER A 28 7.52 0.13 30.86
CA SER A 28 6.38 -0.26 31.70
C SER A 28 6.83 -1.01 32.96
N LYS A 29 7.79 -1.94 32.83
CA LYS A 29 8.36 -2.68 33.97
C LYS A 29 9.02 -1.74 34.98
N ASN A 30 9.74 -0.72 34.52
CA ASN A 30 10.38 0.26 35.41
C ASN A 30 9.35 1.16 36.10
N MET A 31 8.34 1.65 35.38
CA MET A 31 7.27 2.48 35.95
C MET A 31 6.43 1.73 37.00
N ILE A 32 6.08 0.46 36.74
CA ILE A 32 5.32 -0.36 37.69
C ILE A 32 6.13 -0.60 38.98
N LYS A 33 7.43 -0.87 38.86
CA LYS A 33 8.30 -1.15 40.01
C LYS A 33 8.48 0.06 40.92
N ASN A 34 8.78 1.21 40.33
CA ASN A 34 9.11 2.41 41.11
C ASN A 34 7.84 3.13 41.57
N LYS A 35 6.67 2.88 40.94
CA LYS A 35 5.44 3.68 41.05
C LYS A 35 5.67 5.19 40.85
N GLU A 36 6.86 5.57 40.41
CA GLU A 36 7.21 6.89 39.94
C GLU A 36 6.70 6.97 38.51
N CYS A 37 5.51 7.57 38.35
CA CYS A 37 5.31 8.41 37.20
C CYS A 37 6.47 9.41 37.14
N SER A 38 6.90 9.85 35.96
CA SER A 38 7.56 11.17 35.92
C SER A 38 6.65 12.16 36.68
N ASN A 39 7.20 13.20 37.30
CA ASN A 39 6.44 14.24 38.02
C ASN A 39 5.34 14.95 37.17
N GLU A 40 5.08 14.46 35.96
CA GLU A 40 4.22 14.95 34.90
C GLU A 40 2.85 14.25 34.82
N PHE A 41 2.66 13.10 35.49
CA PHE A 41 1.39 12.35 35.46
C PHE A 41 0.79 12.19 36.84
N ASN A 42 -0.52 12.44 36.95
CA ASN A 42 -1.29 12.20 38.17
C ASN A 42 -2.06 10.88 38.04
N ALA A 43 -1.34 9.78 38.27
CA ALA A 43 -1.86 8.42 38.07
C ALA A 43 -3.20 8.19 38.78
N ASP A 44 -4.21 7.83 38.01
CA ASP A 44 -5.53 7.54 38.53
C ASP A 44 -5.51 6.30 39.44
N ASN A 45 -5.99 6.47 40.66
CA ASN A 45 -6.01 5.42 41.69
C ASN A 45 -6.89 4.22 41.34
N GLN A 46 -7.89 4.39 40.47
CA GLN A 46 -8.81 3.34 40.10
C GLN A 46 -8.16 2.38 39.09
N TYR A 47 -7.46 2.92 38.09
CA TYR A 47 -6.99 2.16 36.92
C TYR A 47 -5.47 1.96 36.85
N SER A 48 -4.67 2.95 37.22
CA SER A 48 -3.23 2.95 36.93
C SER A 48 -2.48 1.81 37.61
N TYR A 49 -1.52 1.23 36.90
CA TYR A 49 -0.68 0.11 37.34
C TYR A 49 -1.43 -1.16 37.73
N LYS A 50 -2.69 -1.30 37.34
CA LYS A 50 -3.51 -2.47 37.64
C LYS A 50 -3.75 -3.31 36.40
N THR A 51 -4.07 -4.58 36.67
CA THR A 51 -4.68 -5.46 35.69
C THR A 51 -6.17 -5.58 36.01
N ILE A 52 -6.99 -5.26 35.03
CA ILE A 52 -8.45 -5.28 35.12
C ILE A 52 -8.95 -6.31 34.14
N CYS A 53 -9.73 -7.27 34.64
CA CYS A 53 -10.16 -8.42 33.86
C CYS A 53 -11.68 -8.50 33.83
N ASN A 54 -12.25 -8.74 32.65
CA ASN A 54 -13.69 -9.04 32.47
C ASN A 54 -14.65 -7.97 33.02
N GLU A 55 -14.20 -6.72 33.09
CA GLU A 55 -15.03 -5.61 33.58
C GLU A 55 -15.79 -4.93 32.43
N LEU A 56 -16.98 -4.43 32.74
CA LEU A 56 -17.73 -3.53 31.87
C LEU A 56 -17.50 -2.08 32.32
N LEU A 57 -16.88 -1.28 31.45
CA LEU A 57 -16.78 0.16 31.61
C LEU A 57 -17.84 0.83 30.73
N GLY A 58 -18.69 1.65 31.35
CA GLY A 58 -19.75 2.36 30.66
C GLY A 58 -21.15 1.82 30.94
N LYS A 59 -22.04 1.95 29.96
CA LYS A 59 -23.47 1.63 30.09
C LYS A 59 -23.82 0.39 29.25
N LYS A 60 -24.75 -0.42 29.73
CA LYS A 60 -25.34 -1.52 28.95
C LYS A 60 -26.28 -0.96 27.89
N GLY A 61 -26.48 -1.70 26.79
CA GLY A 61 -27.35 -1.28 25.69
C GLY A 61 -26.62 -0.50 24.60
N ILE A 62 -27.40 0.05 23.66
CA ILE A 62 -26.91 0.93 22.58
C ILE A 62 -27.46 2.32 22.89
N GLU A 63 -26.56 3.28 23.09
CA GLU A 63 -26.91 4.66 23.41
C GLU A 63 -26.43 5.62 22.31
N ASN A 64 -26.98 6.83 22.29
CA ASN A 64 -26.45 7.91 21.47
C ASN A 64 -25.20 8.52 22.12
N GLU A 65 -24.31 9.12 21.31
CA GLU A 65 -23.04 9.73 21.77
C GLU A 65 -23.25 10.73 22.92
N ASN A 66 -24.35 11.48 22.88
CA ASN A 66 -24.74 12.50 23.87
C ASN A 66 -25.00 11.90 25.27
N GLU A 67 -25.31 10.61 25.32
CA GLU A 67 -25.70 9.89 26.52
C GLU A 67 -24.57 9.00 27.06
N PHE A 68 -23.39 9.04 26.43
CA PHE A 68 -22.25 8.24 26.86
C PHE A 68 -21.83 8.58 28.29
N LEU A 69 -21.35 7.57 29.02
CA LEU A 69 -20.67 7.80 30.29
C LEU A 69 -19.40 8.59 30.01
N GLU A 70 -19.31 9.80 30.55
CA GLU A 70 -18.15 10.66 30.36
C GLU A 70 -17.11 10.47 31.47
N ILE A 71 -15.88 10.14 31.07
CA ILE A 71 -14.71 10.03 31.95
C ILE A 71 -13.71 11.10 31.52
N LYS A 72 -13.40 12.03 32.43
CA LYS A 72 -12.60 13.23 32.13
C LYS A 72 -11.31 13.30 32.93
N ASN A 73 -10.25 13.87 32.32
CA ASN A 73 -9.02 14.29 33.02
C ASN A 73 -8.36 13.19 33.87
N LYS A 74 -8.35 11.95 33.37
CA LYS A 74 -7.70 10.82 34.03
C LYS A 74 -6.38 10.46 33.35
N ASP A 75 -5.32 10.34 34.13
CA ASP A 75 -4.07 9.73 33.68
C ASP A 75 -4.09 8.24 34.06
N ILE A 76 -4.34 7.39 33.08
CA ILE A 76 -4.35 5.92 33.20
C ILE A 76 -3.00 5.41 32.69
N VAL A 77 -2.13 5.03 33.63
CA VAL A 77 -0.73 4.68 33.34
C VAL A 77 -0.49 3.20 33.55
N CYS A 78 0.15 2.54 32.56
CA CYS A 78 0.54 1.13 32.59
C CYS A 78 -0.59 0.18 33.03
N CYS A 79 -1.83 0.50 32.69
CA CYS A 79 -2.98 -0.35 33.00
C CYS A 79 -3.10 -1.47 31.96
N ARG A 80 -3.51 -2.66 32.40
CA ARG A 80 -3.80 -3.80 31.53
C ARG A 80 -5.28 -4.12 31.60
N PHE A 81 -6.01 -3.89 30.53
CA PHE A 81 -7.39 -4.33 30.36
C PHE A 81 -7.40 -5.65 29.61
N ILE A 82 -7.97 -6.70 30.21
CA ILE A 82 -8.01 -8.04 29.65
C ILE A 82 -9.47 -8.48 29.57
N GLN A 83 -9.95 -8.76 28.35
CA GLN A 83 -11.33 -9.19 28.12
C GLN A 83 -12.39 -8.21 28.67
N CYS A 84 -12.04 -6.93 28.78
CA CYS A 84 -12.96 -5.89 29.24
C CYS A 84 -13.86 -5.41 28.10
N LYS A 85 -15.04 -4.89 28.47
CA LYS A 85 -15.96 -4.25 27.54
C LYS A 85 -16.03 -2.76 27.83
N PHE A 86 -15.96 -1.94 26.79
CA PHE A 86 -16.13 -0.50 26.83
C PHE A 86 -17.35 -0.15 26.00
N ASN A 87 -18.45 0.21 26.65
CA ASN A 87 -19.71 0.46 25.96
C ASN A 87 -20.27 1.84 26.29
N ASN A 88 -20.57 2.62 25.26
CA ASN A 88 -21.18 3.95 25.42
C ASN A 88 -20.33 4.84 26.35
N VAL A 89 -19.02 4.92 26.09
CA VAL A 89 -18.08 5.68 26.93
C VAL A 89 -17.44 6.79 26.12
N LYS A 90 -17.33 7.96 26.74
CA LYS A 90 -16.58 9.10 26.24
C LYS A 90 -15.42 9.39 27.18
N PHE A 91 -14.20 9.12 26.75
CA PHE A 91 -12.99 9.59 27.41
C PHE A 91 -12.65 10.98 26.86
N LYS A 92 -12.52 11.96 27.76
CA LYS A 92 -12.24 13.36 27.39
C LYS A 92 -11.03 13.88 28.16
N ASP A 93 -10.05 14.42 27.44
CA ASP A 93 -8.83 14.98 28.03
C ASP A 93 -8.09 13.96 28.93
N CYS A 94 -8.17 12.67 28.60
CA CYS A 94 -7.51 11.58 29.34
C CYS A 94 -6.15 11.24 28.74
N LYS A 95 -5.24 10.71 29.57
CA LYS A 95 -3.95 10.16 29.11
C LYS A 95 -3.91 8.67 29.38
N PHE A 96 -3.73 7.86 28.32
CA PHE A 96 -3.49 6.43 28.40
C PHE A 96 -2.01 6.18 28.07
N ILE A 97 -1.18 5.98 29.09
CA ILE A 97 0.26 5.86 28.88
C ILE A 97 0.68 4.41 29.08
N GLY A 98 1.16 3.76 28.01
CA GLY A 98 1.65 2.39 28.10
C GLY A 98 0.58 1.35 28.46
N CYS A 99 -0.69 1.65 28.20
CA CYS A 99 -1.78 0.74 28.51
C CYS A 99 -1.84 -0.40 27.49
N ILE A 100 -2.25 -1.58 27.96
CA ILE A 100 -2.47 -2.76 27.12
C ILE A 100 -3.94 -3.12 27.18
N PHE A 101 -4.56 -3.21 26.00
CA PHE A 101 -5.90 -3.73 25.81
C PHE A 101 -5.78 -5.07 25.10
N ASP A 102 -6.10 -6.15 25.79
CA ASP A 102 -6.03 -7.52 25.27
C ASP A 102 -7.44 -8.12 25.23
N LYS A 103 -7.86 -8.55 24.04
CA LYS A 103 -9.20 -9.15 23.79
C LYS A 103 -10.35 -8.28 24.28
N CYS A 104 -10.20 -6.96 24.24
CA CYS A 104 -11.21 -6.03 24.69
C CYS A 104 -12.25 -5.75 23.58
N GLU A 105 -13.48 -5.47 23.98
CA GLU A 105 -14.58 -5.12 23.08
C GLU A 105 -15.02 -3.68 23.32
N PHE A 106 -15.01 -2.88 22.26
CA PHE A 106 -15.49 -1.50 22.27
C PHE A 106 -16.79 -1.49 21.48
N GLY A 107 -17.92 -1.28 22.15
CA GLY A 107 -19.24 -1.56 21.60
C GLY A 107 -20.36 -0.71 22.19
N GLY A 108 -21.58 -1.26 22.20
CA GLY A 108 -22.79 -0.47 22.42
C GLY A 108 -23.02 0.47 21.23
N GLY A 109 -23.21 1.76 21.51
CA GLY A 109 -23.17 2.85 20.54
C GLY A 109 -21.75 3.30 20.16
N GLY A 110 -20.71 2.71 20.77
CA GLY A 110 -19.30 2.99 20.47
C GLY A 110 -18.55 3.61 21.65
N VAL A 111 -17.28 3.93 21.41
CA VAL A 111 -16.39 4.59 22.38
C VAL A 111 -15.71 5.78 21.73
N LEU A 112 -15.86 6.95 22.37
CA LEU A 112 -15.22 8.20 21.93
C LEU A 112 -14.01 8.49 22.79
N PHE A 113 -12.87 8.73 22.14
CA PHE A 113 -11.71 9.37 22.73
C PHE A 113 -11.62 10.79 22.17
N GLU A 114 -11.83 11.80 23.01
CA GLU A 114 -11.74 13.21 22.64
C GLU A 114 -10.54 13.84 23.34
N ASN A 115 -9.64 14.45 22.56
CA ASN A 115 -8.45 15.14 23.06
C ASN A 115 -7.59 14.32 24.03
N CYS A 116 -7.56 13.01 23.83
CA CYS A 116 -6.80 12.10 24.67
C CYS A 116 -5.37 11.93 24.15
N SER A 117 -4.44 11.56 25.04
CA SER A 117 -3.08 11.16 24.65
C SER A 117 -2.87 9.67 24.92
N PHE A 118 -2.28 8.95 23.97
CA PHE A 118 -1.90 7.54 24.07
C PHE A 118 -0.38 7.35 24.11
N LEU A 119 0.37 8.45 24.12
CA LEU A 119 1.81 8.49 23.93
C LEU A 119 2.47 9.34 25.01
N LYS A 120 3.49 8.77 25.65
CA LYS A 120 4.49 9.52 26.40
C LYS A 120 5.69 9.76 25.50
N GLU A 121 5.87 11.02 25.09
CA GLU A 121 7.00 11.41 24.25
C GLU A 121 8.25 11.67 25.09
N ASP A 122 8.16 12.45 26.16
CA ASP A 122 9.32 12.89 26.92
C ASP A 122 10.11 11.74 27.54
N SER A 123 11.43 11.86 27.62
CA SER A 123 12.26 10.85 28.27
C SER A 123 12.46 11.10 29.76
N SER A 124 12.31 10.06 30.57
CA SER A 124 12.67 10.13 32.00
C SER A 124 14.18 9.99 32.26
N ILE A 125 14.98 9.67 31.24
CA ILE A 125 16.43 9.47 31.36
C ILE A 125 17.16 10.81 31.29
N LYS A 126 17.86 11.19 32.35
CA LYS A 126 18.67 12.42 32.39
C LYS A 126 20.02 12.25 31.67
N PRO A 127 20.48 13.22 30.87
CA PRO A 127 19.75 14.42 30.41
C PRO A 127 18.70 14.04 29.35
N SER A 128 17.50 14.64 29.47
CA SER A 128 16.31 14.26 28.68
C SER A 128 16.00 15.20 27.51
N LEU A 129 16.70 16.34 27.39
CA LEU A 129 16.48 17.29 26.30
C LEU A 129 16.65 16.60 24.94
N ASN A 130 15.63 16.72 24.08
CA ASN A 130 15.54 16.08 22.75
C ASN A 130 15.59 14.55 22.74
N LYS A 131 15.40 13.88 23.89
CA LYS A 131 15.24 12.44 23.96
C LYS A 131 13.76 12.10 24.10
N LYS A 132 13.30 11.17 23.26
CA LYS A 132 11.92 10.69 23.30
C LYS A 132 11.86 9.20 23.63
N ASP A 133 11.03 8.83 24.60
CA ASP A 133 10.77 7.44 24.98
C ASP A 133 9.85 6.75 23.97
N ASN A 134 8.94 7.52 23.34
CA ASN A 134 7.90 7.05 22.44
C ASN A 134 7.09 5.88 23.02
N PHE A 135 6.75 5.98 24.30
CA PHE A 135 6.08 4.92 25.05
C PHE A 135 4.56 5.01 24.86
N SER A 136 4.00 4.04 24.12
CA SER A 136 2.63 4.07 23.61
C SER A 136 1.74 2.93 24.11
N CYS A 137 0.44 3.04 23.82
CA CYS A 137 -0.54 1.97 24.07
C CYS A 137 -0.47 0.82 23.06
N TYR A 138 -0.97 -0.33 23.49
CA TYR A 138 -1.03 -1.56 22.70
C TYR A 138 -2.41 -2.20 22.74
N PHE A 139 -3.00 -2.42 21.57
CA PHE A 139 -4.28 -3.12 21.40
C PHE A 139 -4.01 -4.44 20.69
N THR A 140 -4.41 -5.54 21.32
CA THR A 140 -4.25 -6.88 20.76
C THR A 140 -5.56 -7.65 20.82
N LYS A 141 -5.96 -8.25 19.70
CA LYS A 141 -7.19 -9.06 19.61
C LYS A 141 -8.46 -8.30 19.99
N CYS A 142 -8.46 -6.98 19.83
CA CYS A 142 -9.58 -6.13 20.21
C CYS A 142 -10.61 -6.02 19.08
N ASN A 143 -11.88 -5.88 19.45
CA ASN A 143 -12.94 -5.45 18.56
C ASN A 143 -13.23 -3.98 18.82
N LEU A 144 -12.98 -3.11 17.85
CA LEU A 144 -12.95 -1.66 17.99
C LEU A 144 -14.11 -1.03 17.24
N TYR A 145 -15.08 -0.47 17.96
CA TYR A 145 -16.00 0.54 17.44
C TYR A 145 -15.69 1.87 18.12
N VAL A 146 -14.73 2.60 17.56
CA VAL A 146 -14.13 3.77 18.20
C VAL A 146 -14.15 5.01 17.32
N LYS A 147 -14.29 6.17 17.95
CA LYS A 147 -13.98 7.47 17.37
C LYS A 147 -12.81 8.08 18.13
N ILE A 148 -11.72 8.37 17.45
CA ILE A 148 -10.54 9.05 18.00
C ILE A 148 -10.49 10.46 17.42
N LEU A 149 -10.81 11.45 18.25
CA LEU A 149 -10.95 12.85 17.85
C LEU A 149 -9.93 13.73 18.58
N GLY A 150 -9.13 14.50 17.85
CA GLY A 150 -8.19 15.46 18.43
C GLY A 150 -7.09 14.83 19.30
N CYS A 151 -6.80 13.54 19.14
CA CYS A 151 -5.94 12.80 20.05
C CYS A 151 -4.47 12.78 19.60
N ASN A 152 -3.55 12.63 20.57
CA ASN A 152 -2.19 12.14 20.29
C ASN A 152 -2.20 10.61 20.37
N ALA A 153 -2.40 9.96 19.23
CA ALA A 153 -2.44 8.52 19.03
C ALA A 153 -1.13 7.97 18.41
N GLY A 154 -0.04 8.73 18.47
CA GLY A 154 1.22 8.34 17.88
C GLY A 154 1.77 7.03 18.45
N PHE A 155 2.47 6.26 17.62
CA PHE A 155 3.14 5.01 17.99
C PHE A 155 2.24 3.90 18.55
N ILE A 156 0.91 4.04 18.58
CA ILE A 156 0.01 2.96 18.98
C ILE A 156 0.27 1.73 18.10
N ILE A 157 0.20 0.56 18.71
CA ILE A 157 0.26 -0.71 18.00
C ILE A 157 -1.12 -1.37 18.08
N PHE A 158 -1.64 -1.78 16.94
CA PHE A 158 -2.82 -2.62 16.79
C PHE A 158 -2.40 -3.95 16.17
N GLU A 159 -2.53 -5.04 16.92
CA GLU A 159 -2.19 -6.40 16.46
C GLU A 159 -3.42 -7.30 16.54
N GLU A 160 -3.71 -8.04 15.46
CA GLU A 160 -4.83 -9.00 15.41
C GLU A 160 -6.19 -8.38 15.80
N SER A 161 -6.39 -7.09 15.55
CA SER A 161 -7.60 -6.35 15.98
C SER A 161 -8.54 -6.09 14.80
N VAL A 162 -9.82 -5.91 15.10
CA VAL A 162 -10.87 -5.63 14.10
C VAL A 162 -11.42 -4.24 14.37
N PHE A 163 -11.41 -3.38 13.36
CA PHE A 163 -12.02 -2.06 13.40
C PHE A 163 -13.35 -2.12 12.67
N ASN A 164 -14.42 -1.76 13.35
CA ASN A 164 -15.78 -1.75 12.85
C ASN A 164 -16.33 -0.33 12.94
N THR A 165 -16.65 0.28 11.79
CA THR A 165 -17.26 1.62 11.72
C THR A 165 -16.50 2.64 12.57
N SER A 166 -15.17 2.64 12.47
CA SER A 166 -14.30 3.46 13.32
C SER A 166 -13.79 4.69 12.58
N SER A 167 -13.64 5.80 13.30
CA SER A 167 -13.12 7.04 12.73
C SER A 167 -11.92 7.60 13.50
N PHE A 168 -10.99 8.19 12.75
CA PHE A 168 -9.85 8.92 13.26
C PHE A 168 -9.86 10.33 12.68
N GLU A 169 -10.04 11.32 13.55
CA GLU A 169 -10.39 12.67 13.17
C GLU A 169 -9.44 13.65 13.84
N GLN A 170 -8.78 14.50 13.05
CA GLN A 170 -7.92 15.59 13.54
C GLN A 170 -6.87 15.14 14.56
N SER A 171 -6.36 13.92 14.40
CA SER A 171 -5.52 13.26 15.39
C SER A 171 -4.09 13.07 14.87
N ASP A 172 -3.11 13.08 15.78
CA ASP A 172 -1.76 12.63 15.47
C ASP A 172 -1.71 11.11 15.56
N MET A 173 -1.60 10.45 14.42
CA MET A 173 -1.47 9.01 14.27
C MET A 173 -0.09 8.63 13.71
N SER A 174 0.89 9.51 13.92
CA SER A 174 2.23 9.28 13.41
C SER A 174 2.77 7.95 13.91
N SER A 175 3.39 7.22 13.01
CA SER A 175 4.13 6.01 13.35
C SER A 175 3.26 4.88 13.92
N ILE A 176 1.94 4.87 13.76
CA ILE A 176 1.10 3.73 14.18
C ILE A 176 1.47 2.47 13.38
N ILE A 177 1.40 1.31 14.03
CA ILE A 177 1.53 0.00 13.38
C ILE A 177 0.21 -0.75 13.51
N ILE A 178 -0.39 -1.11 12.37
CA ILE A 178 -1.55 -2.01 12.26
C ILE A 178 -1.07 -3.29 11.59
N ILE A 179 -1.18 -4.43 12.27
CA ILE A 179 -0.68 -5.71 11.76
C ILE A 179 -1.67 -6.85 12.00
N HIS A 180 -1.81 -7.75 11.02
CA HIS A 180 -2.71 -8.91 11.07
C HIS A 180 -4.16 -8.56 11.44
N SER A 181 -4.59 -7.35 11.09
CA SER A 181 -5.84 -6.77 11.56
C SER A 181 -6.88 -6.72 10.43
N GLU A 182 -8.07 -6.25 10.76
CA GLU A 182 -9.17 -6.03 9.82
C GLU A 182 -9.72 -4.62 9.94
N LEU A 183 -9.87 -3.91 8.82
CA LEU A 183 -10.48 -2.59 8.74
C LEU A 183 -11.81 -2.66 7.99
N ASN A 184 -12.91 -2.59 8.72
CA ASN A 184 -14.27 -2.63 8.20
C ASN A 184 -14.91 -1.25 8.40
N ARG A 185 -15.06 -0.48 7.31
CA ARG A 185 -15.59 0.90 7.33
C ARG A 185 -14.78 1.80 8.26
N THR A 186 -13.52 2.03 7.92
CA THR A 186 -12.64 2.94 8.66
C THR A 186 -12.54 4.27 7.94
N THR A 187 -12.73 5.38 8.64
CA THR A 187 -12.61 6.72 8.07
C THR A 187 -11.48 7.50 8.74
N ILE A 188 -10.64 8.13 7.93
CA ILE A 188 -9.59 9.05 8.40
C ILE A 188 -9.90 10.47 7.91
N ILE A 189 -9.80 11.44 8.82
CA ILE A 189 -10.13 12.84 8.56
C ILE A 189 -9.02 13.72 9.12
N ASP A 190 -8.37 14.51 8.26
CA ASP A 190 -7.43 15.59 8.61
C ASP A 190 -6.38 15.17 9.66
N SER A 191 -5.84 13.95 9.52
CA SER A 191 -4.98 13.34 10.54
C SER A 191 -3.53 13.16 10.06
N ASN A 192 -2.59 13.13 11.00
CA ASN A 192 -1.19 12.88 10.69
C ASN A 192 -0.89 11.39 10.67
N LEU A 193 -0.59 10.81 9.51
CA LEU A 193 -0.26 9.39 9.35
C LEU A 193 1.22 9.17 9.00
N SER A 194 2.09 10.17 9.23
CA SER A 194 3.52 10.06 8.89
C SER A 194 4.15 8.84 9.57
N GLY A 195 4.78 7.97 8.80
CA GLY A 195 5.40 6.72 9.26
C GLY A 195 4.42 5.60 9.60
N ILE A 196 3.13 5.71 9.26
CA ILE A 196 2.16 4.63 9.47
C ILE A 196 2.61 3.34 8.76
N LYS A 197 2.42 2.20 9.41
CA LYS A 197 2.67 0.87 8.83
C LYS A 197 1.41 0.01 8.93
N VAL A 198 0.86 -0.41 7.80
CA VAL A 198 -0.28 -1.35 7.74
C VAL A 198 0.17 -2.63 7.07
N LEU A 199 0.20 -3.74 7.80
CA LEU A 199 0.82 -5.00 7.37
C LEU A 199 -0.15 -6.17 7.46
N ASN A 200 -0.15 -7.06 6.45
CA ASN A 200 -0.97 -8.27 6.44
C ASN A 200 -2.42 -8.04 6.92
N THR A 201 -3.01 -6.90 6.54
CA THR A 201 -4.30 -6.44 7.04
C THR A 201 -5.34 -6.58 5.93
N TYR A 202 -6.50 -7.11 6.28
CA TYR A 202 -7.65 -7.12 5.38
C TYR A 202 -8.38 -5.79 5.52
N ILE A 203 -8.63 -5.11 4.41
CA ILE A 203 -9.33 -3.82 4.41
C ILE A 203 -10.54 -4.00 3.52
N GLU A 204 -11.73 -3.99 4.13
CA GLU A 204 -12.99 -4.02 3.40
C GLU A 204 -13.35 -2.62 2.91
N ASP A 205 -13.16 -1.62 3.76
CA ASP A 205 -13.44 -0.23 3.43
C ASP A 205 -12.56 0.73 4.27
N LEU A 206 -11.86 1.61 3.56
CA LEU A 206 -11.00 2.66 4.11
C LEU A 206 -11.17 3.93 3.28
N GLU A 207 -11.67 4.98 3.93
CA GLU A 207 -11.93 6.28 3.31
C GLU A 207 -11.14 7.39 3.98
N PHE A 208 -10.76 8.38 3.17
CA PHE A 208 -10.22 9.65 3.63
C PHE A 208 -11.22 10.76 3.33
N ARG A 209 -11.72 11.45 4.35
CA ARG A 209 -12.71 12.54 4.21
C ARG A 209 -12.13 13.88 4.64
N ASP A 210 -10.95 14.19 4.11
CA ASP A 210 -10.20 15.39 4.46
C ASP A 210 -10.92 16.67 4.00
N LYS A 211 -10.98 17.66 4.88
CA LYS A 211 -11.29 19.06 4.51
C LYS A 211 -10.02 19.86 4.29
N GLN A 212 -8.96 19.50 5.01
CA GLN A 212 -7.61 19.98 4.83
C GLN A 212 -6.81 18.89 4.11
N LYS A 213 -6.03 18.10 4.87
CA LYS A 213 -5.15 17.08 4.30
C LYS A 213 -4.67 16.13 5.39
N SER A 214 -4.88 14.83 5.19
CA SER A 214 -4.17 13.79 5.94
C SER A 214 -2.73 13.66 5.45
N LYS A 215 -1.77 13.68 6.40
CA LYS A 215 -0.34 13.70 6.09
C LYS A 215 0.24 12.30 5.97
N LEU A 216 0.97 12.05 4.90
CA LEU A 216 1.79 10.85 4.69
C LEU A 216 3.22 11.29 4.38
N ASP A 217 4.18 10.44 4.70
CA ASP A 217 5.61 10.65 4.41
C ASP A 217 6.22 9.42 3.70
N GLU A 218 7.50 9.50 3.35
CA GLU A 218 8.22 8.39 2.69
C GLU A 218 8.27 7.10 3.52
N LYS A 219 8.12 7.21 4.85
CA LYS A 219 8.10 6.06 5.76
C LYS A 219 6.72 5.43 5.87
N SER A 220 5.68 6.08 5.35
CA SER A 220 4.32 5.57 5.37
C SER A 220 4.19 4.40 4.40
N PHE A 221 3.70 3.26 4.89
CA PHE A 221 3.67 2.00 4.13
C PHE A 221 2.40 1.20 4.40
N PHE A 222 1.73 0.85 3.32
CA PHE A 222 0.59 -0.06 3.28
C PHE A 222 1.03 -1.29 2.49
N ASP A 223 1.04 -2.44 3.13
CA ASP A 223 1.37 -3.70 2.47
C ASP A 223 0.30 -4.09 1.45
N LYS A 224 0.59 -5.10 0.62
CA LYS A 224 -0.39 -5.64 -0.31
C LYS A 224 -1.60 -6.17 0.45
N LEU A 225 -2.76 -5.60 0.15
CA LEU A 225 -4.04 -5.96 0.74
C LEU A 225 -4.36 -7.44 0.51
N VAL A 226 -4.82 -8.10 1.57
CA VAL A 226 -5.19 -9.52 1.54
C VAL A 226 -6.50 -9.68 0.76
N ILE A 227 -6.54 -10.64 -0.15
CA ILE A 227 -7.75 -11.01 -0.91
C ILE A 227 -8.26 -12.34 -0.35
N ARG A 228 -9.52 -12.41 0.07
CA ARG A 228 -10.14 -13.57 0.73
C ARG A 228 -11.17 -14.26 -0.16
N LYS A 229 -12.19 -13.52 -0.61
CA LYS A 229 -13.38 -14.05 -1.30
C LYS A 229 -13.14 -14.31 -2.79
N LYS A 230 -12.23 -13.57 -3.41
CA LYS A 230 -11.96 -13.52 -4.86
C LYS A 230 -13.20 -13.25 -5.71
N THR A 231 -14.16 -12.49 -5.17
CA THR A 231 -15.35 -12.05 -5.89
C THR A 231 -15.08 -10.73 -6.60
N ARG A 232 -15.94 -10.40 -7.56
CA ARG A 232 -15.87 -9.12 -8.26
C ARG A 232 -15.97 -7.93 -7.29
N ASP A 233 -16.93 -7.96 -6.37
CA ASP A 233 -17.16 -6.91 -5.38
C ASP A 233 -15.94 -6.69 -4.46
N GLU A 234 -15.26 -7.77 -4.07
CA GLU A 234 -14.04 -7.65 -3.26
C GLU A 234 -12.89 -7.02 -4.06
N TYR A 235 -12.74 -7.38 -5.34
CA TYR A 235 -11.78 -6.72 -6.20
C TYR A 235 -12.12 -5.24 -6.43
N GLU A 236 -13.40 -4.91 -6.55
CA GLU A 236 -13.88 -3.52 -6.66
C GLU A 236 -13.51 -2.71 -5.42
N GLY A 237 -13.86 -3.19 -4.22
CA GLY A 237 -13.46 -2.53 -2.96
C GLY A 237 -11.94 -2.37 -2.82
N ILE A 238 -11.16 -3.42 -3.12
CA ILE A 238 -9.70 -3.40 -2.99
C ILE A 238 -9.06 -2.39 -3.95
N TYR A 239 -9.47 -2.31 -5.23
CA TYR A 239 -8.86 -1.32 -6.12
C TYR A 239 -9.27 0.10 -5.74
N THR A 240 -10.49 0.34 -5.23
CA THR A 240 -10.90 1.65 -4.70
C THR A 240 -10.05 2.07 -3.51
N ILE A 241 -9.72 1.14 -2.61
CA ILE A 241 -8.79 1.42 -1.51
C ILE A 241 -7.40 1.78 -2.04
N TYR A 242 -6.86 1.05 -3.02
CA TYR A 242 -5.58 1.41 -3.63
C TYR A 242 -5.60 2.74 -4.38
N GLU A 243 -6.72 3.09 -5.01
CA GLU A 243 -6.93 4.38 -5.67
C GLU A 243 -6.88 5.51 -4.63
N ASN A 244 -7.67 5.39 -3.55
CA ASN A 244 -7.65 6.32 -2.42
C ASN A 244 -6.23 6.49 -1.83
N LEU A 245 -5.50 5.38 -1.62
CA LEU A 245 -4.12 5.43 -1.12
C LEU A 245 -3.18 6.12 -2.11
N ALA A 246 -3.23 5.78 -3.39
CA ALA A 246 -2.40 6.39 -4.42
C ALA A 246 -2.62 7.91 -4.43
N ASP A 247 -3.86 8.36 -4.50
CA ASP A 247 -4.21 9.78 -4.52
C ASP A 247 -3.74 10.49 -3.25
N LYS A 248 -3.84 9.86 -2.08
CA LYS A 248 -3.29 10.45 -0.84
C LYS A 248 -1.78 10.55 -0.83
N PHE A 249 -1.05 9.59 -1.40
CA PHE A 249 0.40 9.74 -1.61
C PHE A 249 0.71 10.89 -2.58
N LYS A 250 -0.07 11.06 -3.65
CA LYS A 250 0.09 12.15 -4.61
C LYS A 250 -0.18 13.52 -3.99
N GLU A 251 -1.25 13.66 -3.21
CA GLU A 251 -1.54 14.89 -2.45
C GLU A 251 -0.39 15.26 -1.50
N ASN A 252 0.36 14.28 -0.99
CA ASN A 252 1.56 14.45 -0.18
C ASN A 252 2.85 14.65 -0.98
N ASN A 253 2.79 14.79 -2.31
CA ASN A 253 3.94 14.91 -3.22
C ASN A 253 4.88 13.69 -3.18
N LEU A 254 4.36 12.51 -2.85
CA LEU A 254 5.12 11.25 -2.77
C LEU A 254 4.93 10.44 -4.06
N ASN A 255 5.51 10.93 -5.15
CA ASN A 255 5.23 10.41 -6.50
C ASN A 255 5.70 8.96 -6.74
N ASN A 256 6.78 8.55 -6.07
CA ASN A 256 7.23 7.15 -6.11
C ASN A 256 6.20 6.20 -5.48
N ASN A 257 5.65 6.57 -4.31
CA ASN A 257 4.63 5.81 -3.63
C ASN A 257 3.34 5.81 -4.45
N PHE A 258 2.88 6.98 -4.91
CA PHE A 258 1.73 7.09 -5.81
C PHE A 258 1.84 6.10 -6.97
N GLY A 259 2.97 6.08 -7.69
CA GLY A 259 3.14 5.24 -8.88
C GLY A 259 3.05 3.74 -8.57
N GLU A 260 3.59 3.31 -7.44
CA GLU A 260 3.51 1.92 -7.01
C GLU A 260 2.07 1.51 -6.65
N TYR A 261 1.36 2.29 -5.82
CA TYR A 261 -0.03 1.98 -5.46
C TYR A 261 -0.98 2.12 -6.65
N TYR A 262 -0.74 3.08 -7.55
CA TYR A 262 -1.49 3.21 -8.80
C TYR A 262 -1.32 2.00 -9.71
N TYR A 263 -0.08 1.50 -9.87
CA TYR A 263 0.19 0.29 -10.64
C TYR A 263 -0.55 -0.94 -10.07
N ILE A 264 -0.54 -1.09 -8.74
CA ILE A 264 -1.26 -2.18 -8.05
C ILE A 264 -2.77 -2.01 -8.24
N CYS A 265 -3.31 -0.79 -8.06
CA CYS A 265 -4.70 -0.44 -8.32
C CYS A 265 -5.15 -0.92 -9.71
N LYS A 266 -4.46 -0.50 -10.78
CA LYS A 266 -4.80 -0.90 -12.15
C LYS A 266 -4.69 -2.41 -12.38
N THR A 267 -3.71 -3.05 -11.77
CA THR A 267 -3.57 -4.51 -11.83
C THR A 267 -4.77 -5.22 -11.20
N VAL A 268 -5.28 -4.74 -10.06
CA VAL A 268 -6.47 -5.30 -9.41
C VAL A 268 -7.73 -4.97 -10.21
N GLN A 269 -7.89 -3.72 -10.65
CA GLN A 269 -9.01 -3.26 -11.48
C GLN A 269 -9.17 -4.12 -12.74
N SER A 270 -8.08 -4.52 -13.39
CA SER A 270 -8.14 -5.36 -14.59
C SER A 270 -8.89 -6.70 -14.40
N LYS A 271 -9.02 -7.18 -13.15
CA LYS A 271 -9.72 -8.42 -12.80
C LYS A 271 -11.25 -8.25 -12.74
N THR A 272 -11.75 -7.02 -12.66
CA THR A 272 -13.20 -6.72 -12.62
C THR A 272 -13.75 -6.38 -14.01
N LEU A 273 -12.86 -6.11 -14.97
CA LEU A 273 -13.22 -5.70 -16.33
C LEU A 273 -13.87 -6.83 -17.14
N LYS A 274 -14.83 -6.44 -17.99
CA LYS A 274 -15.40 -7.30 -19.04
C LYS A 274 -14.35 -7.57 -20.15
N LEU A 275 -14.67 -8.44 -21.10
CA LEU A 275 -13.72 -8.92 -22.12
C LEU A 275 -13.02 -7.80 -22.92
N LEU A 276 -13.75 -6.88 -23.55
CA LEU A 276 -13.16 -5.83 -24.39
C LEU A 276 -12.28 -4.85 -23.58
N PRO A 277 -12.77 -4.24 -22.48
CA PRO A 277 -11.92 -3.37 -21.66
C PRO A 277 -10.73 -4.10 -21.04
N ARG A 278 -10.84 -5.41 -20.80
CA ARG A 278 -9.72 -6.22 -20.28
C ARG A 278 -8.61 -6.39 -21.30
N ILE A 279 -8.93 -6.52 -22.60
CA ILE A 279 -7.93 -6.56 -23.67
C ILE A 279 -7.19 -5.22 -23.75
N GLU A 280 -7.91 -4.11 -23.71
CA GLU A 280 -7.32 -2.76 -23.68
C GLU A 280 -6.39 -2.58 -22.47
N SER A 281 -6.87 -2.96 -21.27
CA SER A 281 -6.07 -2.93 -20.03
C SER A 281 -4.82 -3.80 -20.13
N TYR A 282 -4.92 -4.96 -20.78
CA TYR A 282 -3.79 -5.86 -20.98
C TYR A 282 -2.76 -5.25 -21.94
N LEU A 283 -3.20 -4.63 -23.04
CA LEU A 283 -2.30 -3.92 -23.97
C LEU A 283 -1.60 -2.75 -23.28
N TYR A 284 -2.32 -1.96 -22.47
CA TYR A 284 -1.74 -0.87 -21.71
C TYR A 284 -0.73 -1.36 -20.65
N TRP A 285 -1.01 -2.51 -20.01
CA TRP A 285 -0.06 -3.16 -19.11
C TRP A 285 1.17 -3.68 -19.86
N PHE A 286 0.98 -4.40 -20.97
CA PHE A 286 2.06 -5.02 -21.73
C PHE A 286 3.02 -3.98 -22.32
N THR A 287 2.49 -2.87 -22.85
CA THR A 287 3.28 -1.86 -23.55
C THR A 287 4.03 -0.93 -22.60
N CYS A 288 3.48 -0.54 -21.45
CA CYS A 288 4.15 0.42 -20.55
C CYS A 288 3.89 0.22 -19.06
N GLY A 289 3.34 -0.93 -18.67
CA GLY A 289 3.04 -1.25 -17.28
C GLY A 289 2.13 -0.21 -16.64
N TYR A 290 1.03 0.14 -17.32
CA TYR A 290 0.12 1.21 -16.90
C TYR A 290 0.78 2.60 -16.81
N GLY A 291 1.86 2.81 -17.57
CA GLY A 291 2.63 4.04 -17.58
C GLY A 291 3.48 4.27 -16.33
N GLU A 292 3.70 3.24 -15.50
CA GLU A 292 4.50 3.32 -14.27
C GLU A 292 5.79 2.47 -14.33
N ARG A 293 5.93 1.59 -15.34
CA ARG A 293 7.07 0.68 -15.49
C ARG A 293 7.70 0.85 -16.88
N PRO A 294 8.67 1.76 -17.07
CA PRO A 294 9.27 2.04 -18.37
C PRO A 294 9.89 0.81 -19.07
N TRP A 295 10.41 -0.15 -18.30
CA TRP A 295 11.02 -1.36 -18.83
C TRP A 295 10.05 -2.23 -19.65
N TYR A 296 8.74 -2.11 -19.44
CA TYR A 296 7.73 -2.80 -20.24
C TYR A 296 7.74 -2.32 -21.70
N ALA A 297 8.02 -1.05 -21.96
CA ALA A 297 8.13 -0.51 -23.32
C ALA A 297 9.33 -1.11 -24.06
N LEU A 298 10.45 -1.32 -23.35
CA LEU A 298 11.63 -1.97 -23.92
C LEU A 298 11.36 -3.44 -24.23
N ILE A 299 10.80 -4.19 -23.27
CA ILE A 299 10.47 -5.61 -23.49
C ILE A 299 9.45 -5.77 -24.61
N SER A 300 8.36 -5.01 -24.60
CA SER A 300 7.31 -5.13 -25.62
C SER A 300 7.83 -4.74 -27.01
N SER A 301 8.72 -3.75 -27.11
CA SER A 301 9.41 -3.43 -28.37
C SER A 301 10.23 -4.62 -28.89
N LEU A 302 11.01 -5.28 -28.03
CA LEU A 302 11.75 -6.49 -28.41
C LEU A 302 10.81 -7.62 -28.86
N VAL A 303 9.67 -7.79 -28.20
CA VAL A 303 8.66 -8.77 -28.60
C VAL A 303 8.10 -8.45 -29.98
N PHE A 304 7.78 -7.18 -30.28
CA PHE A 304 7.31 -6.78 -31.60
C PHE A 304 8.37 -7.06 -32.67
N VAL A 305 9.63 -6.69 -32.43
CA VAL A 305 10.75 -6.99 -33.35
C VAL A 305 10.84 -8.48 -33.65
N MET A 306 10.75 -9.34 -32.63
CA MET A 306 10.75 -10.78 -32.83
C MET A 306 9.55 -11.27 -33.65
N LEU A 307 8.35 -10.72 -33.41
CA LEU A 307 7.14 -11.08 -34.14
C LEU A 307 7.21 -10.67 -35.62
N PHE A 308 7.69 -9.46 -35.92
CA PHE A 308 7.88 -8.99 -37.29
C PHE A 308 8.98 -9.76 -38.00
N GLY A 309 10.12 -10.02 -37.34
CA GLY A 309 11.19 -10.86 -37.87
C GLY A 309 10.69 -12.25 -38.30
N ILE A 310 9.84 -12.89 -37.49
CA ILE A 310 9.19 -14.16 -37.87
C ILE A 310 8.21 -13.96 -39.02
N ALA A 311 7.40 -12.90 -38.99
CA ALA A 311 6.41 -12.62 -40.03
C ALA A 311 7.06 -12.39 -41.41
N TYR A 312 8.23 -11.75 -41.45
CA TYR A 312 8.99 -11.54 -42.68
C TYR A 312 9.42 -12.85 -43.35
N LEU A 313 9.69 -13.91 -42.60
CA LEU A 313 9.98 -15.22 -43.16
C LEU A 313 8.81 -15.78 -43.97
N PHE A 314 7.56 -15.45 -43.59
CA PHE A 314 6.36 -15.91 -44.29
C PHE A 314 5.96 -15.00 -45.46
N THR A 315 6.16 -13.68 -45.34
CA THR A 315 5.83 -12.73 -46.41
C THR A 315 6.91 -12.69 -47.50
N GLY A 316 8.17 -12.80 -47.11
CA GLY A 316 9.35 -12.93 -47.97
C GLY A 316 10.41 -11.86 -47.71
N LEU A 317 11.67 -12.29 -47.62
CA LEU A 317 12.88 -11.47 -47.49
C LEU A 317 13.78 -11.66 -48.72
N ASN A 318 14.47 -10.62 -49.14
CA ASN A 318 15.56 -10.70 -50.11
C ASN A 318 16.88 -10.51 -49.37
N VAL A 319 17.70 -11.55 -49.29
CA VAL A 319 19.01 -11.52 -48.63
C VAL A 319 20.08 -11.63 -49.70
N GLU A 320 20.84 -10.56 -49.94
CA GLU A 320 21.91 -10.51 -50.95
C GLU A 320 21.50 -10.99 -52.36
N GLY A 321 20.21 -10.84 -52.73
CA GLY A 321 19.65 -11.27 -54.02
C GLY A 321 18.94 -12.62 -54.00
N GLU A 322 18.99 -13.37 -52.88
CA GLU A 322 18.27 -14.62 -52.69
C GLU A 322 16.94 -14.41 -51.97
N LEU A 323 15.86 -14.95 -52.56
CA LEU A 323 14.53 -14.91 -51.97
C LEU A 323 14.39 -15.97 -50.87
N VAL A 324 14.25 -15.50 -49.63
CA VAL A 324 13.93 -16.32 -48.47
C VAL A 324 12.43 -16.20 -48.18
N LYS A 325 11.68 -17.30 -48.40
CA LYS A 325 10.24 -17.34 -48.11
C LYS A 325 9.81 -18.74 -47.65
N TYR A 326 9.20 -18.79 -46.48
CA TYR A 326 8.72 -19.99 -45.84
C TYR A 326 7.24 -20.21 -46.14
N THR A 327 6.91 -21.43 -46.58
CA THR A 327 5.53 -21.91 -46.70
C THR A 327 5.35 -23.14 -45.81
N LEU A 328 4.10 -23.55 -45.55
CA LEU A 328 3.77 -24.75 -44.78
C LEU A 328 4.47 -26.03 -45.29
N GLY A 329 4.78 -26.10 -46.59
CA GLY A 329 5.52 -27.20 -47.20
C GLY A 329 7.04 -27.11 -46.97
N THR A 330 7.63 -25.93 -47.16
CA THR A 330 9.09 -25.72 -46.99
C THR A 330 9.55 -25.81 -45.54
N PHE A 331 8.69 -25.46 -44.58
CA PHE A 331 9.04 -25.47 -43.15
C PHE A 331 9.47 -26.86 -42.63
N LYS A 332 8.96 -27.95 -43.23
CA LYS A 332 9.29 -29.32 -42.81
C LYS A 332 10.62 -29.85 -43.38
N SER A 333 11.15 -29.22 -44.44
CA SER A 333 12.29 -29.72 -45.20
C SER A 333 13.59 -28.93 -44.98
N ILE A 334 13.54 -27.82 -44.24
CA ILE A 334 14.69 -26.92 -44.05
C ILE A 334 15.51 -27.36 -42.83
N PRO A 335 16.85 -27.47 -42.94
CA PRO A 335 17.72 -27.70 -41.79
C PRO A 335 17.58 -26.61 -40.74
N PHE A 336 17.55 -26.99 -39.45
CA PHE A 336 17.39 -26.04 -38.35
C PHE A 336 18.43 -24.91 -38.35
N GLY A 337 19.67 -25.20 -38.74
CA GLY A 337 20.73 -24.18 -38.85
C GLY A 337 20.42 -23.07 -39.86
N ASN A 338 19.82 -23.42 -41.00
CA ASN A 338 19.44 -22.43 -42.02
C ASN A 338 18.25 -21.60 -41.52
N PHE A 339 17.29 -22.22 -40.85
CA PHE A 339 16.17 -21.50 -40.23
C PHE A 339 16.64 -20.44 -39.22
N ILE A 340 17.61 -20.77 -38.37
CA ILE A 340 18.15 -19.80 -37.41
C ILE A 340 18.88 -18.66 -38.10
N LYS A 341 19.61 -18.93 -39.20
CA LYS A 341 20.26 -17.89 -40.00
C LYS A 341 19.21 -16.94 -40.61
N ASP A 342 18.22 -17.50 -41.30
CA ASP A 342 17.15 -16.74 -41.95
C ASP A 342 16.33 -15.94 -40.92
N LEU A 343 16.06 -16.52 -39.75
CA LEU A 343 15.42 -15.83 -38.64
C LEU A 343 16.27 -14.67 -38.12
N GLY A 344 17.60 -14.85 -38.04
CA GLY A 344 18.54 -13.79 -37.70
C GLY A 344 18.47 -12.63 -38.69
N ASP A 345 18.41 -12.92 -40.00
CA ASP A 345 18.27 -11.91 -41.04
C ASP A 345 16.91 -11.19 -40.98
N GLY A 346 15.84 -11.93 -40.72
CA GLY A 346 14.50 -11.35 -40.49
C GLY A 346 14.44 -10.43 -39.26
N ILE A 347 15.07 -10.83 -38.15
CA ILE A 347 15.18 -10.00 -36.94
C ILE A 347 16.03 -8.76 -37.21
N ASN A 348 17.16 -8.90 -37.91
CA ASN A 348 18.02 -7.76 -38.26
C ASN A 348 17.27 -6.72 -39.11
N LEU A 349 16.52 -7.17 -40.13
CA LEU A 349 15.64 -6.29 -40.89
C LEU A 349 14.63 -5.60 -39.98
N SER A 350 13.94 -6.37 -39.15
CA SER A 350 12.91 -5.86 -38.22
C SER A 350 13.48 -4.82 -37.25
N VAL A 351 14.68 -5.02 -36.68
CA VAL A 351 15.35 -4.00 -35.85
C VAL A 351 15.55 -2.69 -36.61
N GLY A 352 16.02 -2.77 -37.87
CA GLY A 352 16.27 -1.61 -38.71
C GLY A 352 14.99 -0.85 -39.07
N VAL A 353 13.92 -1.58 -39.43
CA VAL A 353 12.61 -1.03 -39.79
C VAL A 353 11.92 -0.44 -38.55
N PHE A 354 11.85 -1.19 -37.45
CA PHE A 354 11.22 -0.76 -36.20
C PHE A 354 11.91 0.46 -35.60
N GLY A 355 13.24 0.53 -35.70
CA GLY A 355 14.05 1.67 -35.26
C GLY A 355 14.05 2.86 -36.25
N GLY A 356 13.54 2.69 -37.47
CA GLY A 356 13.54 3.73 -38.51
C GLY A 356 14.93 4.09 -39.05
N VAL A 357 15.92 3.20 -38.88
CA VAL A 357 17.31 3.44 -39.31
C VAL A 357 17.63 2.81 -40.67
N GLY A 358 16.77 1.90 -41.16
CA GLY A 358 17.00 1.14 -42.39
C GLY A 358 18.09 0.07 -42.24
N TRP A 359 18.19 -0.83 -43.21
CA TRP A 359 19.23 -1.86 -43.24
C TRP A 359 19.66 -2.18 -44.68
N SER A 360 20.90 -2.65 -44.86
CA SER A 360 21.52 -2.77 -46.19
C SER A 360 21.72 -4.21 -46.70
N SER A 361 21.70 -5.23 -45.84
CA SER A 361 21.96 -6.62 -46.27
C SER A 361 20.69 -7.43 -46.59
N SER A 362 19.53 -6.95 -46.15
CA SER A 362 18.27 -7.67 -46.29
C SER A 362 17.16 -6.66 -46.58
N GLU A 363 16.34 -6.96 -47.60
CA GLU A 363 15.26 -6.07 -48.04
C GLU A 363 13.92 -6.80 -48.03
N PRO A 364 12.82 -6.10 -47.67
CA PRO A 364 11.49 -6.67 -47.77
C PRO A 364 11.10 -6.84 -49.24
N THR A 365 10.47 -7.98 -49.55
CA THR A 365 9.85 -8.19 -50.87
C THR A 365 8.62 -7.30 -51.05
N SER A 366 8.10 -7.18 -52.27
CA SER A 366 6.91 -6.35 -52.54
C SER A 366 5.67 -6.72 -51.71
N MET A 367 5.54 -7.99 -51.31
CA MET A 367 4.46 -8.45 -50.41
C MET A 367 4.70 -8.01 -48.95
N SER A 368 5.96 -7.85 -48.56
CA SER A 368 6.39 -7.46 -47.22
C SER A 368 6.31 -5.95 -46.97
N TYR A 369 6.15 -5.09 -47.99
CA TYR A 369 6.03 -3.65 -47.81
C TYR A 369 4.84 -3.22 -46.92
N ILE A 370 3.72 -3.94 -46.97
CA ILE A 370 2.60 -3.65 -46.07
C ILE A 370 3.00 -3.94 -44.62
N LEU A 371 3.70 -5.06 -44.39
CA LEU A 371 4.17 -5.46 -43.08
C LEU A 371 5.19 -4.46 -42.52
N GLU A 372 6.11 -4.02 -43.37
CA GLU A 372 7.11 -2.98 -43.06
C GLU A 372 6.45 -1.66 -42.64
N ASN A 373 5.49 -1.16 -43.43
CA ASN A 373 4.78 0.07 -43.10
C ASN A 373 4.05 -0.02 -41.74
N VAL A 374 3.44 -1.17 -41.45
CA VAL A 374 2.80 -1.39 -40.14
C VAL A 374 3.85 -1.42 -39.03
N GLU A 375 4.98 -2.08 -39.24
CA GLU A 375 6.07 -2.13 -38.26
C GLU A 375 6.63 -0.75 -37.94
N VAL A 376 6.87 0.09 -38.95
CA VAL A 376 7.34 1.48 -38.74
C VAL A 376 6.36 2.25 -37.86
N VAL A 377 5.06 2.16 -38.14
CA VAL A 377 4.03 2.84 -37.33
C VAL A 377 4.05 2.33 -35.89
N VAL A 378 4.14 1.02 -35.68
CA VAL A 378 4.25 0.42 -34.34
C VAL A 378 5.52 0.90 -33.64
N GLY A 379 6.65 0.96 -34.33
CA GLY A 379 7.93 1.44 -33.80
C GLY A 379 7.84 2.89 -33.32
N VAL A 380 7.29 3.80 -34.13
CA VAL A 380 7.07 5.20 -33.75
C VAL A 380 6.17 5.34 -32.53
N VAL A 381 5.07 4.59 -32.48
CA VAL A 381 4.16 4.59 -31.32
C VAL A 381 4.87 4.08 -30.06
N MET A 382 5.60 2.98 -30.16
CA MET A 382 6.32 2.39 -29.02
C MET A 382 7.44 3.30 -28.50
N MET A 383 8.17 3.99 -29.38
CA MET A 383 9.12 5.03 -28.99
C MET A 383 8.43 6.15 -28.20
N GLY A 384 7.30 6.65 -28.69
CA GLY A 384 6.51 7.66 -27.99
C GLY A 384 6.01 7.21 -26.62
N ILE A 385 5.50 5.97 -26.53
CA ILE A 385 5.07 5.35 -25.26
C ILE A 385 6.25 5.22 -24.28
N GLY A 386 7.40 4.75 -24.76
CA GLY A 386 8.61 4.58 -23.95
C GLY A 386 9.09 5.90 -23.37
N ILE A 387 9.24 6.92 -24.22
CA ILE A 387 9.64 8.27 -23.81
C ILE A 387 8.61 8.87 -22.84
N GLY A 388 7.32 8.81 -23.17
CA GLY A 388 6.26 9.33 -22.32
C GLY A 388 6.23 8.68 -20.93
N THR A 389 6.46 7.36 -20.87
CA THR A 389 6.51 6.62 -19.60
C THR A 389 7.75 6.98 -18.78
N LEU A 390 8.91 7.15 -19.42
CA LEU A 390 10.13 7.61 -18.76
C LEU A 390 9.97 9.03 -18.20
N VAL A 391 9.48 9.96 -19.02
CA VAL A 391 9.24 11.35 -18.62
C VAL A 391 8.28 11.39 -17.45
N ARG A 392 7.16 10.67 -17.52
CA ARG A 392 6.18 10.60 -16.43
C ARG A 392 6.80 10.07 -15.13
N LYS A 393 7.79 9.19 -15.21
CA LYS A 393 8.44 8.61 -14.02
C LYS A 393 9.56 9.47 -13.44
N VAL A 394 10.17 10.34 -14.25
CA VAL A 394 11.29 11.20 -13.84
C VAL A 394 10.82 12.59 -13.41
N VAL A 395 9.86 13.16 -14.13
CA VAL A 395 9.38 14.55 -13.92
C VAL A 395 8.38 14.65 -12.78
N ARG A 396 7.67 13.55 -12.49
CA ARG A 396 6.71 13.46 -11.41
C ARG A 396 7.45 13.04 -10.16
#